data_AF-A0A381XDZ6-F1
#
_entry.id   AF-A0A381XDZ6-F1
#
_cell.length_a   1.000
_cell.length_b   1.000
_cell.length_c   1.000
_cell.angle_alpha   90.00
_cell.angle_beta   90.00
_cell.angle_gamma   90.00
#
_symmetry.space_group_name_H-M   'P 1'
#
loop_
_entity.id
_entity.type
_entity.pdbx_description
1 polymer ?
#
loop_
_entity_poly.entity_id
_entity_poly.type
_entity_poly.pdbx_seq_one_letter_code
_entity_poly.pdbx_strand_id
1 'polypeptide(L)'
;MTTDTTRGRFLAGPVIALALIVFAAPLMSGVARAQTGSFFVSFTDANGAPVTDLRAEEVVVEMDGEHGETLNIEPIDWPVRVTVFIDNGIGTRPALDDMREGVSLFVDALPPDVEVAIATIGGRPQFWAQHTTNRQELTDALGVTAPVEGAAFFFDALYEEAERLDEDEEGQYFPVIVMVATNGPEGSNRVREGPFNEMMQRLFDNSVTVHTRLLSGSSITGVKQGGDQIRWGTDIGEATGGTYQGLVSANGFRTLLPELAEAIGRKHNVVSNQYRVTYAPPDGISEQPSTRILTTRAGVNMAPTLDGNVNVP
;
A
#
# COMPACT_ATOMS: atom_id res chain seq x y z
N MET A 1 -66.11 42.10 27.94
CA MET A 1 -65.41 41.70 29.19
C MET A 1 -65.59 40.20 29.30
N THR A 2 -64.61 39.30 29.27
CA THR A 2 -63.13 39.36 29.22
C THR A 2 -62.75 37.93 28.82
N THR A 3 -62.00 37.76 27.73
CA THR A 3 -61.44 36.47 27.33
C THR A 3 -60.16 36.21 28.12
N ASP A 4 -60.15 35.14 28.91
CA ASP A 4 -59.00 34.69 29.68
C ASP A 4 -58.06 33.87 28.78
N THR A 5 -56.76 34.18 28.83
CA THR A 5 -55.74 33.63 27.92
C THR A 5 -54.69 32.93 28.77
N THR A 6 -54.74 31.60 28.86
CA THR A 6 -53.75 30.80 29.59
C THR A 6 -52.58 30.44 28.65
N ARG A 7 -51.41 31.07 28.86
CA ARG A 7 -50.16 30.75 28.17
C ARG A 7 -49.52 29.48 28.74
N GLY A 8 -49.44 28.42 27.94
CA GLY A 8 -48.56 27.26 28.19
C GLY A 8 -47.11 27.58 27.82
N ARG A 9 -46.18 27.39 28.77
CA ARG A 9 -44.73 27.56 28.59
C ARG A 9 -44.17 26.30 27.93
N PHE A 10 -43.61 26.42 26.72
CA PHE A 10 -42.80 25.36 26.12
C PHE A 10 -41.39 25.40 26.73
N LEU A 11 -40.96 24.28 27.32
CA LEU A 11 -39.58 24.04 27.71
C LEU A 11 -38.82 23.59 26.45
N ALA A 12 -37.98 24.48 25.92
CA ALA A 12 -37.01 24.13 24.88
C ALA A 12 -35.79 23.47 25.55
N GLY A 13 -35.60 22.17 25.34
CA GLY A 13 -34.33 21.49 25.61
C GLY A 13 -33.33 21.81 24.50
N PRO A 14 -32.01 21.83 24.77
CA PRO A 14 -31.02 22.11 23.76
C PRO A 14 -30.91 20.93 22.80
N VAL A 15 -31.21 21.16 21.53
CA VAL A 15 -30.89 20.25 20.43
C VAL A 15 -29.40 20.37 20.17
N ILE A 16 -28.61 19.39 20.62
CA ILE A 16 -27.21 19.24 20.21
C ILE A 16 -27.27 18.67 18.79
N ALA A 17 -26.98 19.53 17.80
CA ALA A 17 -26.82 19.10 16.43
C ALA A 17 -25.52 18.28 16.31
N LEU A 18 -25.66 16.95 16.24
CA LEU A 18 -24.54 16.05 15.96
C LEU A 18 -24.16 16.21 14.49
N ALA A 19 -23.05 16.89 14.20
CA ALA A 19 -22.53 17.01 12.85
C ALA A 19 -21.87 15.67 12.47
N LEU A 20 -22.63 14.76 11.86
CA LEU A 20 -22.09 13.55 11.21
C LEU A 20 -21.41 13.97 9.90
N ILE A 21 -20.09 13.79 9.80
CA ILE A 21 -19.35 14.02 8.57
C ILE A 21 -19.38 12.71 7.78
N VAL A 22 -19.99 12.75 6.59
CA VAL A 22 -20.15 11.59 5.71
C VAL A 22 -18.94 11.46 4.78
N PHE A 23 -18.16 10.40 4.95
CA PHE A 23 -17.22 9.92 3.93
C PHE A 23 -17.77 8.61 3.34
N ALA A 24 -18.36 8.69 2.15
CA ALA A 24 -18.84 7.50 1.44
C ALA A 24 -17.68 6.89 0.63
N ALA A 25 -17.09 5.80 1.13
CA ALA A 25 -16.24 4.93 0.34
C ALA A 25 -17.06 3.71 -0.11
N PRO A 26 -17.13 3.37 -1.42
CA PRO A 26 -17.78 2.14 -1.87
C PRO A 26 -16.88 0.95 -1.52
N LEU A 27 -17.12 0.33 -0.37
CA LEU A 27 -16.53 -0.98 -0.07
C LEU A 27 -17.26 -2.00 -0.95
N MET A 28 -16.55 -2.66 -1.87
CA MET A 28 -17.14 -3.70 -2.72
C MET A 28 -17.70 -4.81 -1.83
N SER A 29 -19.00 -5.10 -1.98
CA SER A 29 -19.75 -6.01 -1.13
C SER A 29 -19.31 -7.46 -1.34
N GLY A 30 -18.50 -7.99 -0.42
CA GLY A 30 -18.36 -9.43 -0.19
C GLY A 30 -19.58 -9.96 0.57
N VAL A 31 -20.01 -11.18 0.26
CA VAL A 31 -21.23 -11.82 0.80
C VAL A 31 -21.17 -11.90 2.34
N ALA A 32 -21.84 -11.00 3.05
CA ALA A 32 -21.96 -11.05 4.50
C ALA A 32 -23.30 -11.69 4.91
N ARG A 33 -23.31 -13.02 5.02
CA ARG A 33 -24.29 -13.73 5.86
C ARG A 33 -23.90 -13.49 7.33
N ALA A 34 -24.70 -12.72 8.09
CA ALA A 34 -24.82 -12.74 9.56
C ALA A 34 -23.53 -13.05 10.39
N GLN A 35 -22.37 -12.59 9.95
CA GLN A 35 -21.08 -12.77 10.62
C GLN A 35 -20.41 -11.41 10.73
N THR A 36 -19.77 -11.20 11.87
CA THR A 36 -18.94 -10.04 12.18
C THR A 36 -18.05 -9.66 11.01
N GLY A 37 -18.06 -8.38 10.62
CA GLY A 37 -17.16 -7.83 9.59
C GLY A 37 -16.02 -7.04 10.21
N SER A 38 -14.94 -6.84 9.45
CA SER A 38 -13.85 -5.94 9.84
C SER A 38 -13.36 -5.09 8.68
N PHE A 39 -12.91 -3.88 8.99
CA PHE A 39 -12.19 -3.00 8.08
C PHE A 39 -11.08 -2.27 8.82
N PHE A 40 -10.20 -1.61 8.07
CA PHE A 40 -9.18 -0.73 8.58
C PHE A 40 -9.59 0.71 8.37
N VAL A 41 -9.22 1.59 9.29
CA VAL A 41 -9.50 3.01 9.14
C VAL A 41 -8.35 3.82 9.69
N SER A 42 -7.82 4.68 8.82
CA SER A 42 -6.89 5.72 9.23
C SER A 42 -7.63 7.02 9.52
N PHE A 43 -7.25 7.66 10.62
CA PHE A 43 -7.70 8.98 11.00
C PHE A 43 -6.52 9.93 11.03
N THR A 44 -6.65 11.07 10.36
CA THR A 44 -5.61 12.11 10.36
C THR A 44 -6.19 13.47 10.69
N ASP A 45 -5.38 14.35 11.27
CA ASP A 45 -5.75 15.74 11.48
C ASP A 45 -5.69 16.54 10.15
N ALA A 46 -5.94 17.85 10.23
CA ALA A 46 -5.85 18.74 9.07
C ALA A 46 -4.44 18.84 8.45
N ASN A 47 -3.40 18.44 9.18
CA ASN A 47 -2.01 18.43 8.75
C ASN A 47 -1.56 17.04 8.24
N GLY A 48 -2.44 16.04 8.27
CA GLY A 48 -2.12 14.66 7.89
C GLY A 48 -1.45 13.84 9.01
N ALA A 49 -1.36 14.37 10.23
CA ALA A 49 -0.81 13.64 11.36
C ALA A 49 -1.81 12.58 11.86
N PRO A 50 -1.39 11.34 12.17
CA PRO A 50 -2.30 10.30 12.68
C PRO A 50 -2.98 10.69 14.00
N VAL A 51 -4.26 10.36 14.12
CA VAL A 51 -5.06 10.53 15.34
C VAL A 51 -5.14 9.19 16.07
N THR A 52 -4.35 9.04 17.13
CA THR A 52 -4.12 7.77 17.83
C THR A 52 -4.92 7.59 19.13
N ASP A 53 -5.86 8.49 19.43
CA ASP A 53 -6.68 8.51 20.64
C ASP A 53 -8.19 8.36 20.39
N LEU A 54 -8.57 7.81 19.24
CA LEU A 54 -9.96 7.64 18.84
C LEU A 54 -10.62 6.54 19.68
N ARG A 55 -11.90 6.76 20.03
CA ARG A 55 -12.70 5.79 20.79
C ARG A 55 -13.70 5.05 19.91
N ALA A 56 -14.12 3.87 20.35
CA ALA A 56 -15.06 3.02 19.63
C ALA A 56 -16.38 3.73 19.35
N GLU A 57 -16.86 4.53 20.31
CA GLU A 57 -18.14 5.25 20.21
C GLU A 57 -18.08 6.42 19.21
N GLU A 58 -16.88 6.77 18.74
CA GLU A 58 -16.66 7.82 17.76
C GLU A 58 -16.69 7.31 16.31
N VAL A 59 -16.79 5.99 16.10
CA VAL A 59 -16.90 5.35 14.79
C VAL A 59 -18.26 4.70 14.65
N VAL A 60 -18.99 5.08 13.59
CA VAL A 60 -20.32 4.55 13.28
C VAL A 60 -20.26 3.84 11.94
N VAL A 61 -20.73 2.59 11.92
CA VAL A 61 -20.94 1.82 10.69
C VAL A 61 -22.42 1.85 10.36
N GLU A 62 -22.78 2.30 9.16
CA GLU A 62 -24.15 2.33 8.67
C GLU A 62 -24.27 1.37 7.48
N MET A 63 -25.30 0.53 7.48
CA MET A 63 -25.63 -0.39 6.38
C MET A 63 -27.07 -0.20 5.96
N ASP A 64 -27.29 0.14 4.68
CA ASP A 64 -28.62 0.43 4.13
C ASP A 64 -29.39 1.53 4.90
N GLY A 65 -28.66 2.46 5.51
CA GLY A 65 -29.23 3.54 6.33
C GLY A 65 -29.44 3.17 7.80
N GLU A 66 -29.22 1.91 8.18
CA GLU A 66 -29.36 1.42 9.55
C GLU A 66 -28.02 1.36 10.28
N HIS A 67 -27.99 1.71 11.56
CA HIS A 67 -26.76 1.71 12.35
C HIS A 67 -26.36 0.30 12.77
N GLY A 68 -25.17 -0.14 12.35
CA GLY A 68 -24.49 -1.32 12.88
C GLY A 68 -23.89 -1.05 14.26
N GLU A 69 -23.60 -2.14 14.97
CA GLU A 69 -22.92 -2.06 16.27
C GLU A 69 -21.41 -2.19 16.07
N THR A 70 -20.66 -1.14 16.40
CA THR A 70 -19.19 -1.22 16.49
C THR A 70 -18.83 -2.07 17.70
N LEU A 71 -18.27 -3.25 17.47
CA LEU A 71 -17.95 -4.22 18.51
C LEU A 71 -16.57 -3.95 19.12
N ASN A 72 -15.61 -3.54 18.29
CA ASN A 72 -14.24 -3.29 18.73
C ASN A 72 -13.55 -2.27 17.81
N ILE A 73 -12.65 -1.49 18.39
CA ILE A 73 -11.65 -0.68 17.68
C ILE A 73 -10.28 -0.99 18.28
N GLU A 74 -9.36 -1.46 17.46
CA GLU A 74 -8.03 -1.87 17.89
C GLU A 74 -6.98 -1.07 17.12
N PRO A 75 -6.05 -0.37 17.78
CA PRO A 75 -4.94 0.29 17.10
C PRO A 75 -4.02 -0.76 16.48
N ILE A 76 -3.50 -0.47 15.29
CA ILE A 76 -2.58 -1.31 14.54
C ILE A 76 -1.26 -0.57 14.39
N ASP A 77 -0.17 -1.24 14.77
CA ASP A 77 1.21 -0.77 14.73
C ASP A 77 2.07 -1.55 13.72
N TRP A 78 1.42 -2.22 12.76
CA TRP A 78 2.08 -3.04 11.75
C TRP A 78 3.04 -2.20 10.89
N PRO A 79 4.32 -2.60 10.74
CA PRO A 79 5.28 -1.83 9.97
C PRO A 79 5.03 -1.94 8.47
N VAL A 80 5.61 -1.01 7.72
CA VAL A 80 5.82 -1.21 6.28
C VAL A 80 7.06 -2.08 6.09
N ARG A 81 6.97 -3.10 5.24
CA ARG A 81 8.10 -3.93 4.79
C ARG A 81 8.38 -3.67 3.32
N VAL A 82 9.63 -3.41 2.96
CA VAL A 82 10.03 -3.09 1.59
C VAL A 82 10.93 -4.17 1.00
N THR A 83 10.52 -4.78 -0.12
CA THR A 83 11.39 -5.63 -0.94
C THR A 83 11.92 -4.82 -2.12
N VAL A 84 13.23 -4.60 -2.19
CA VAL A 84 13.88 -3.95 -3.34
C VAL A 84 14.50 -5.00 -4.26
N PHE A 85 13.99 -5.06 -5.49
CA PHE A 85 14.57 -5.86 -6.57
C PHE A 85 15.43 -4.99 -7.47
N ILE A 86 16.71 -5.36 -7.63
CA ILE A 86 17.69 -4.66 -8.45
C ILE A 86 18.00 -5.50 -9.69
N ASP A 87 17.73 -4.95 -10.86
CA ASP A 87 18.23 -5.51 -12.11
C ASP A 87 19.76 -5.46 -12.12
N ASN A 88 20.40 -6.60 -12.28
CA ASN A 88 21.84 -6.72 -12.50
C ASN A 88 22.16 -7.52 -13.77
N GLY A 89 21.18 -7.69 -14.67
CA GLY A 89 21.33 -8.40 -15.93
C GLY A 89 22.16 -7.65 -16.97
N ILE A 90 22.25 -8.24 -18.16
CA ILE A 90 23.12 -7.76 -19.25
C ILE A 90 22.82 -6.32 -19.70
N GLY A 91 21.58 -5.84 -19.54
CA GLY A 91 21.15 -4.48 -19.87
C GLY A 91 21.62 -3.40 -18.90
N THR A 92 22.14 -3.80 -17.73
CA THR A 92 22.23 -2.91 -16.56
C THR A 92 23.63 -2.36 -16.31
N ARG A 93 24.66 -2.91 -16.96
CA ARG A 93 26.06 -2.49 -16.78
C ARG A 93 26.28 -0.97 -16.81
N PRO A 94 25.65 -0.18 -17.70
CA PRO A 94 25.86 1.26 -17.72
C PRO A 94 25.22 2.03 -16.57
N ALA A 95 24.32 1.41 -15.79
CA ALA A 95 23.49 2.07 -14.78
C ALA A 95 23.59 1.44 -13.39
N LEU A 96 24.25 0.28 -13.25
CA LEU A 96 24.27 -0.48 -11.99
C LEU A 96 24.86 0.33 -10.83
N ASP A 97 25.88 1.14 -11.07
CA ASP A 97 26.46 2.00 -10.03
C ASP A 97 25.46 3.06 -9.54
N ASP A 98 24.75 3.73 -10.45
CA ASP A 98 23.70 4.69 -10.10
C ASP A 98 22.50 4.01 -9.42
N MET A 99 22.16 2.77 -9.80
CA MET A 99 21.12 2.00 -9.14
C MET A 99 21.52 1.65 -7.70
N ARG A 100 22.74 1.14 -7.47
CA ARG A 100 23.23 0.82 -6.12
C ARG A 100 23.29 2.07 -5.25
N GLU A 101 23.81 3.17 -5.78
CA GLU A 101 23.84 4.45 -5.05
C GLU A 101 22.43 4.97 -4.78
N GLY A 102 21.53 4.91 -5.76
CA GLY A 102 20.14 5.32 -5.58
C GLY A 102 19.38 4.48 -4.55
N VAL A 103 19.60 3.16 -4.52
CA VAL A 103 19.02 2.27 -3.49
C VAL A 103 19.65 2.54 -2.12
N SER A 104 20.95 2.84 -2.03
CA SER A 104 21.57 3.26 -0.77
C SER A 104 20.89 4.53 -0.23
N LEU A 105 20.73 5.55 -1.06
CA LEU A 105 20.07 6.80 -0.67
C LEU A 105 18.58 6.60 -0.31
N PHE A 106 17.90 5.68 -0.99
CA PHE A 106 16.53 5.26 -0.65
C PHE A 106 16.46 4.65 0.74
N VAL A 107 17.33 3.68 1.03
CA VAL A 107 17.40 3.02 2.33
C VAL A 107 17.66 4.07 3.43
N ASP A 108 18.59 5.00 3.21
CA ASP A 108 18.91 6.07 4.16
C ASP A 108 17.76 7.05 4.41
N ALA A 109 16.89 7.26 3.41
CA ALA A 109 15.75 8.16 3.49
C ALA A 109 14.48 7.51 4.09
N LEU A 110 14.43 6.18 4.22
CA LEU A 110 13.32 5.49 4.85
C LEU A 110 13.31 5.69 6.38
N PRO A 111 12.13 5.67 7.03
CA PRO A 111 12.04 5.59 8.48
C PRO A 111 12.88 4.42 9.05
N PRO A 112 13.47 4.57 10.25
CA PRO A 112 14.42 3.61 10.82
C PRO A 112 13.82 2.24 11.17
N ASP A 113 12.51 2.18 11.34
CA ASP A 113 11.70 1.02 11.69
C ASP A 113 11.09 0.31 10.46
N VAL A 114 11.27 0.86 9.25
CA VAL A 114 10.92 0.15 8.01
C VAL A 114 11.97 -0.91 7.73
N GLU A 115 11.53 -2.16 7.70
CA GLU A 115 12.37 -3.29 7.31
C GLU A 115 12.52 -3.35 5.79
N VAL A 116 13.75 -3.59 5.31
CA VAL A 116 14.07 -3.67 3.89
C VAL A 116 14.71 -5.01 3.58
N ALA A 117 14.31 -5.64 2.47
CA ALA A 117 15.01 -6.74 1.84
C ALA A 117 15.64 -6.29 0.52
N ILE A 118 16.78 -6.86 0.16
CA ILE A 118 17.49 -6.53 -1.09
C ILE A 118 17.70 -7.81 -1.88
N ALA A 119 17.24 -7.81 -3.12
CA ALA A 119 17.37 -8.93 -4.03
C ALA A 119 17.77 -8.48 -5.43
N THR A 120 18.38 -9.38 -6.20
CA THR A 120 18.75 -9.14 -7.61
C THR A 120 17.96 -10.02 -8.56
N ILE A 121 17.76 -9.56 -9.80
CA ILE A 121 16.88 -10.23 -10.78
C ILE A 121 17.55 -10.61 -12.11
N GLY A 122 18.88 -10.56 -12.25
CA GLY A 122 19.62 -10.97 -13.46
C GLY A 122 19.66 -12.49 -13.69
N GLY A 123 18.49 -13.12 -13.71
CA GLY A 123 18.31 -14.56 -13.55
C GLY A 123 17.21 -14.81 -12.52
N ARG A 124 17.14 -16.00 -11.94
CA ARG A 124 16.21 -16.24 -10.82
C ARG A 124 16.46 -15.23 -9.70
N PRO A 125 15.41 -14.67 -9.07
CA PRO A 125 15.54 -13.75 -7.95
C PRO A 125 16.45 -14.32 -6.86
N GLN A 126 17.39 -13.50 -6.37
CA GLN A 126 18.29 -13.88 -5.29
C GLN A 126 18.31 -12.80 -4.21
N PHE A 127 17.94 -13.17 -2.99
CA PHE A 127 18.01 -12.29 -1.82
C PHE A 127 19.44 -12.25 -1.26
N TRP A 128 19.94 -11.02 -1.10
CA TRP A 128 21.25 -10.72 -0.49
C TRP A 128 21.12 -10.24 0.95
N ALA A 129 19.96 -9.66 1.29
CA ALA A 129 19.52 -9.41 2.65
C ALA A 129 18.03 -9.76 2.76
N GLN A 130 17.64 -10.41 3.86
CA GLN A 130 16.23 -10.56 4.24
C GLN A 130 15.71 -9.25 4.83
N HIS A 131 14.40 -9.16 5.08
CA HIS A 131 13.79 -8.00 5.72
C HIS A 131 14.48 -7.68 7.05
N THR A 132 15.16 -6.54 7.11
CA THR A 132 15.96 -6.11 8.25
C THR A 132 15.95 -4.59 8.38
N THR A 133 16.07 -4.07 9.60
CA THR A 133 16.35 -2.65 9.87
C THR A 133 17.86 -2.37 9.96
N ASN A 134 18.71 -3.40 9.84
CA ASN A 134 20.16 -3.26 9.93
C ASN A 134 20.74 -2.61 8.67
N ARG A 135 21.02 -1.30 8.76
CA ARG A 135 21.59 -0.50 7.65
C ARG A 135 22.94 -1.00 7.15
N GLN A 136 23.75 -1.62 8.01
CA GLN A 136 25.04 -2.19 7.59
C GLN A 136 24.83 -3.44 6.73
N GLU A 137 23.89 -4.31 7.11
CA GLU A 137 23.55 -5.50 6.33
C GLU A 137 23.02 -5.14 4.93
N LEU A 138 22.17 -4.11 4.85
CA LEU A 138 21.66 -3.58 3.58
C LEU A 138 22.78 -2.98 2.72
N THR A 139 23.71 -2.25 3.34
CA THR A 139 24.88 -1.69 2.66
C THR A 139 25.79 -2.80 2.11
N ASP A 140 26.03 -3.85 2.90
CA ASP A 140 26.84 -4.99 2.50
C ASP A 140 26.18 -5.75 1.33
N ALA A 141 24.85 -5.94 1.36
CA ALA A 141 24.07 -6.54 0.28
C ALA A 141 24.16 -5.74 -1.04
N LEU A 142 24.13 -4.41 -0.97
CA LEU A 142 24.35 -3.55 -2.14
C LEU A 142 25.79 -3.65 -2.66
N GLY A 143 26.77 -3.75 -1.75
CA GLY A 143 28.20 -3.84 -2.08
C GLY A 143 28.55 -5.08 -2.91
N VAL A 144 27.87 -6.20 -2.67
CA VAL A 144 28.08 -7.47 -3.39
C VAL A 144 27.26 -7.61 -4.67
N THR A 145 26.33 -6.68 -4.94
CA THR A 145 25.53 -6.68 -6.16
C THR A 145 26.43 -6.41 -7.38
N ALA A 146 26.61 -7.43 -8.22
CA ALA A 146 27.47 -7.41 -9.40
C ALA A 146 26.69 -7.72 -10.69
N PRO A 147 27.10 -7.19 -11.84
CA PRO A 147 26.42 -7.47 -13.11
C PRO A 147 26.65 -8.92 -13.55
N VAL A 148 25.64 -9.50 -14.20
CA VAL A 148 25.67 -10.85 -14.77
C VAL A 148 25.33 -10.82 -16.26
N GLU A 149 25.66 -11.90 -16.97
CA GLU A 149 25.42 -12.01 -18.43
C GLU A 149 23.97 -12.40 -18.78
N GLY A 150 23.15 -12.74 -17.77
CA GLY A 150 21.77 -13.16 -17.95
C GLY A 150 20.79 -12.02 -18.27
N ALA A 151 19.61 -12.40 -18.80
CA ALA A 151 18.45 -11.52 -18.87
C ALA A 151 17.88 -11.24 -17.48
N ALA A 152 17.17 -10.12 -17.31
CA ALA A 152 16.43 -9.85 -16.09
C ALA A 152 15.16 -10.71 -16.04
N PHE A 153 14.78 -11.22 -14.87
CA PHE A 153 13.56 -12.00 -14.66
C PHE A 153 12.56 -11.15 -13.88
N PHE A 154 12.12 -10.05 -14.48
CA PHE A 154 11.28 -9.05 -13.80
C PHE A 154 9.96 -9.65 -13.34
N PHE A 155 9.32 -10.43 -14.23
CA PHE A 155 8.03 -11.06 -13.93
C PHE A 155 8.17 -12.16 -12.88
N ASP A 156 9.16 -13.05 -12.99
CA ASP A 156 9.37 -14.11 -11.99
C ASP A 156 9.72 -13.51 -10.61
N ALA A 157 10.38 -12.34 -10.54
CA ALA A 157 10.62 -11.64 -9.26
C ALA A 157 9.33 -11.19 -8.56
N LEU A 158 8.41 -10.57 -9.30
CA LEU A 158 7.09 -10.19 -8.77
C LEU A 158 6.26 -11.42 -8.39
N TYR A 159 6.29 -12.46 -9.21
CA TYR A 159 5.57 -13.70 -8.95
C TYR A 159 6.09 -14.40 -7.68
N GLU A 160 7.41 -14.57 -7.56
CA GLU A 160 8.03 -15.29 -6.44
C GLU A 160 7.90 -14.48 -5.13
N GLU A 161 7.92 -13.15 -5.18
CA GLU A 161 7.63 -12.34 -4.00
C GLU A 161 6.16 -12.38 -3.61
N ALA A 162 5.24 -12.31 -4.58
CA ALA A 162 3.81 -12.45 -4.29
C ALA A 162 3.49 -13.82 -3.68
N GLU A 163 4.14 -14.90 -4.15
CA GLU A 163 4.07 -16.23 -3.57
C GLU A 163 4.62 -16.27 -2.14
N ARG A 164 5.80 -15.69 -1.90
CA ARG A 164 6.41 -15.65 -0.57
C ARG A 164 5.55 -14.89 0.46
N LEU A 165 4.89 -13.82 0.02
CA LEU A 165 3.98 -13.04 0.87
C LEU A 165 2.70 -13.81 1.18
N ASP A 166 2.13 -14.50 0.19
CA ASP A 166 0.94 -15.34 0.33
C ASP A 166 1.16 -16.55 1.26
N GLU A 167 2.40 -17.06 1.29
CA GLU A 167 2.82 -18.16 2.18
C GLU A 167 3.18 -17.69 3.61
N ASP A 168 3.27 -16.37 3.87
CA ASP A 168 3.65 -15.83 5.18
C ASP A 168 2.43 -15.74 6.12
N GLU A 169 2.30 -16.73 7.00
CA GLU A 169 1.21 -16.83 7.97
C GLU A 169 1.22 -15.73 9.06
N GLU A 170 2.34 -15.01 9.27
CA GLU A 170 2.37 -13.90 10.23
C GLU A 170 1.60 -12.70 9.68
N GLY A 171 1.93 -12.25 8.47
CA GLY A 171 1.16 -11.24 7.71
C GLY A 171 0.91 -9.88 8.38
N GLN A 172 1.56 -9.56 9.50
CA GLN A 172 1.33 -8.33 10.28
C GLN A 172 2.19 -7.16 9.79
N TYR A 173 2.10 -6.84 8.50
CA TYR A 173 2.85 -5.75 7.88
C TYR A 173 2.21 -5.30 6.56
N PHE A 174 2.59 -4.13 6.07
CA PHE A 174 2.18 -3.61 4.77
C PHE A 174 3.31 -3.79 3.74
N PRO A 175 3.19 -4.71 2.78
CA PRO A 175 4.27 -5.00 1.83
C PRO A 175 4.36 -3.94 0.74
N VAL A 176 5.59 -3.52 0.45
CA VAL A 176 5.92 -2.64 -0.68
C VAL A 176 7.02 -3.29 -1.49
N ILE A 177 6.79 -3.45 -2.79
CA ILE A 177 7.80 -3.96 -3.71
C ILE A 177 8.34 -2.78 -4.54
N VAL A 178 9.66 -2.64 -4.61
CA VAL A 178 10.34 -1.63 -5.42
C VAL A 178 11.20 -2.31 -6.48
N MET A 179 10.78 -2.22 -7.73
CA MET A 179 11.54 -2.69 -8.89
C MET A 179 12.47 -1.59 -9.39
N VAL A 180 13.77 -1.81 -9.32
CA VAL A 180 14.83 -0.94 -9.86
C VAL A 180 15.44 -1.62 -11.07
N ALA A 181 15.00 -1.23 -12.26
CA ALA A 181 15.22 -2.05 -13.46
C ALA A 181 15.66 -1.28 -14.72
N THR A 182 16.08 -2.01 -15.73
CA THR A 182 16.22 -1.52 -17.11
C THR A 182 15.17 -2.12 -18.03
N ASN A 183 15.00 -1.57 -19.24
CA ASN A 183 14.23 -2.21 -20.33
C ASN A 183 15.06 -3.28 -21.10
N GLY A 184 16.01 -3.93 -20.42
CA GLY A 184 16.81 -5.01 -20.99
C GLY A 184 16.00 -6.25 -21.37
N PRO A 185 16.66 -7.31 -21.86
CA PRO A 185 15.98 -8.57 -22.15
C PRO A 185 15.26 -9.13 -20.92
N GLU A 186 14.04 -9.64 -21.14
CA GLU A 186 13.24 -10.35 -20.15
C GLU A 186 13.45 -11.87 -20.29
N GLY A 187 13.75 -12.55 -19.19
CA GLY A 187 14.08 -13.98 -19.13
C GLY A 187 13.08 -14.86 -18.38
N SER A 188 12.03 -14.27 -17.80
CA SER A 188 11.03 -15.02 -17.02
C SER A 188 10.31 -16.06 -17.85
N ASN A 189 10.08 -17.25 -17.26
CA ASN A 189 9.44 -18.36 -17.97
C ASN A 189 7.93 -18.46 -17.68
N ARG A 190 7.44 -17.74 -16.66
CA ARG A 190 6.03 -17.77 -16.22
C ARG A 190 5.15 -16.72 -16.90
N VAL A 191 5.64 -16.03 -17.93
CA VAL A 191 4.91 -14.96 -18.65
C VAL A 191 3.73 -15.56 -19.44
N ARG A 192 2.63 -15.83 -18.74
CA ARG A 192 1.38 -16.43 -19.23
C ARG A 192 0.21 -15.89 -18.41
N GLU A 193 -0.99 -15.98 -18.96
CA GLU A 193 -2.21 -15.46 -18.32
C GLU A 193 -2.48 -16.06 -16.93
N GLY A 194 -2.36 -17.38 -16.77
CA GLY A 194 -2.58 -18.05 -15.48
C GLY A 194 -1.68 -17.53 -14.35
N PRO A 195 -0.35 -17.64 -14.46
CA PRO A 195 0.59 -17.10 -13.48
C PRO A 195 0.46 -15.59 -13.27
N PHE A 196 0.11 -14.81 -14.31
CA PHE A 196 -0.14 -13.38 -14.15
C PHE A 196 -1.34 -13.13 -13.24
N ASN A 197 -2.46 -13.82 -13.47
CA ASN A 197 -3.66 -13.66 -12.66
C ASN A 197 -3.43 -14.13 -11.21
N GLU A 198 -2.72 -15.24 -11.02
CA GLU A 198 -2.34 -15.74 -9.69
C GLU A 198 -1.46 -14.73 -8.93
N MET A 199 -0.42 -14.19 -9.58
CA MET A 199 0.41 -13.14 -8.99
C MET A 199 -0.42 -11.91 -8.62
N MET A 200 -1.25 -11.41 -9.53
CA MET A 200 -2.09 -10.23 -9.25
C MET A 200 -3.06 -10.47 -8.09
N GLN A 201 -3.66 -11.66 -8.02
CA GLN A 201 -4.52 -12.04 -6.91
C GLN A 201 -3.74 -12.02 -5.59
N ARG A 202 -2.57 -12.67 -5.53
CA ARG A 202 -1.72 -12.68 -4.32
C ARG A 202 -1.30 -11.27 -3.91
N LEU A 203 -0.96 -10.39 -4.86
CA LEU A 203 -0.63 -9.00 -4.57
C LEU A 203 -1.82 -8.25 -3.94
N PHE A 204 -3.05 -8.50 -4.39
CA PHE A 204 -4.24 -7.88 -3.81
C PHE A 204 -4.60 -8.46 -2.44
N ASP A 205 -4.60 -9.79 -2.32
CA ASP A 205 -4.96 -10.49 -1.09
C ASP A 205 -4.00 -10.11 0.07
N ASN A 206 -2.76 -9.74 -0.27
CA ASN A 206 -1.73 -9.31 0.68
C ASN A 206 -1.48 -7.77 0.69
N SER A 207 -2.39 -6.99 0.10
CA SER A 207 -2.37 -5.51 0.17
C SER A 207 -1.06 -4.87 -0.33
N VAL A 208 -0.38 -5.53 -1.26
CA VAL A 208 0.95 -5.14 -1.73
C VAL A 208 0.86 -3.86 -2.55
N THR A 209 1.83 -2.95 -2.37
CA THR A 209 2.03 -1.79 -3.26
C THR A 209 3.28 -1.98 -4.11
N VAL A 210 3.17 -1.87 -5.45
CA VAL A 210 4.32 -2.08 -6.34
C VAL A 210 4.78 -0.77 -7.00
N HIS A 211 6.01 -0.37 -6.74
CA HIS A 211 6.66 0.76 -7.41
C HIS A 211 7.73 0.27 -8.38
N THR A 212 7.82 0.89 -9.54
CA THR A 212 8.84 0.62 -10.54
C THR A 212 9.59 1.90 -10.89
N ARG A 213 10.92 1.86 -10.82
CA ARG A 213 11.84 2.83 -11.41
C ARG A 213 12.60 2.14 -12.51
N LEU A 214 12.37 2.55 -13.75
CA LEU A 214 12.90 1.84 -14.91
C LEU A 214 13.68 2.77 -15.81
N LEU A 215 14.97 2.47 -16.02
CA LEU A 215 15.78 3.15 -17.02
C LEU A 215 15.48 2.59 -18.41
N SER A 216 14.92 3.42 -19.27
CA SER A 216 14.77 3.09 -20.68
C SER A 216 16.07 3.46 -21.42
N GLY A 217 16.87 2.47 -21.78
CA GLY A 217 18.00 2.69 -22.70
C GLY A 217 17.52 2.80 -24.15
N SER A 218 18.32 3.37 -25.06
CA SER A 218 18.17 3.11 -26.50
C SER A 218 18.86 1.78 -26.86
N SER A 219 18.25 0.98 -27.73
CA SER A 219 18.75 -0.33 -28.17
C SER A 219 20.22 -0.29 -28.60
N ILE A 220 21.16 -0.67 -27.72
CA ILE A 220 22.60 -0.64 -28.02
C ILE A 220 23.00 -1.78 -28.99
N THR A 221 22.21 -2.85 -29.07
CA THR A 221 22.65 -4.12 -29.70
C THR A 221 21.69 -4.72 -30.72
N GLY A 222 20.64 -4.00 -31.14
CA GLY A 222 19.64 -4.55 -32.08
C GLY A 222 18.77 -5.69 -31.50
N VAL A 223 18.94 -6.02 -30.21
CA VAL A 223 18.02 -6.86 -29.44
C VAL A 223 16.76 -6.03 -29.15
N LYS A 224 15.57 -6.61 -29.35
CA LYS A 224 14.32 -5.96 -28.94
C LYS A 224 14.43 -5.63 -27.45
N GLN A 225 14.44 -4.35 -27.13
CA GLN A 225 14.28 -3.91 -25.76
C GLN A 225 12.89 -4.29 -25.27
N GLY A 226 12.82 -4.73 -24.03
CA GLY A 226 11.61 -5.24 -23.42
C GLY A 226 10.62 -4.11 -23.19
N GLY A 227 9.52 -4.11 -23.96
CA GLY A 227 8.36 -3.26 -23.70
C GLY A 227 7.46 -3.82 -22.61
N ASP A 228 7.60 -5.12 -22.32
CA ASP A 228 6.76 -5.80 -21.35
C ASP A 228 7.01 -5.32 -19.92
N GLN A 229 8.26 -5.07 -19.52
CA GLN A 229 8.55 -4.53 -18.18
C GLN A 229 8.02 -3.11 -17.99
N ILE A 230 7.99 -2.28 -19.04
CA ILE A 230 7.35 -0.96 -19.00
C ILE A 230 5.85 -1.13 -18.78
N ARG A 231 5.22 -2.03 -19.55
CA ARG A 231 3.80 -2.31 -19.44
C ARG A 231 3.43 -2.90 -18.07
N TRP A 232 4.12 -3.94 -17.61
CA TRP A 232 3.90 -4.55 -16.30
C TRP A 232 4.15 -3.56 -15.17
N GLY A 233 5.25 -2.81 -15.20
CA GLY A 233 5.52 -1.80 -14.19
C GLY A 233 4.40 -0.76 -14.10
N THR A 234 3.82 -0.37 -15.25
CA THR A 234 2.68 0.56 -15.32
C THR A 234 1.40 -0.10 -14.81
N ASP A 235 0.98 -1.21 -15.42
CA ASP A 235 -0.30 -1.87 -15.14
C ASP A 235 -0.37 -2.38 -13.69
N ILE A 236 0.69 -3.04 -13.21
CA ILE A 236 0.75 -3.58 -11.84
C ILE A 236 0.88 -2.45 -10.84
N GLY A 237 1.69 -1.43 -11.14
CA GLY A 237 1.82 -0.25 -10.29
C GLY A 237 0.48 0.46 -10.10
N GLU A 238 -0.24 0.75 -11.18
CA GLU A 238 -1.57 1.37 -11.10
C GLU A 238 -2.57 0.49 -10.33
N ALA A 239 -2.60 -0.80 -10.64
CA ALA A 239 -3.53 -1.74 -10.00
C ALA A 239 -3.31 -1.86 -8.48
N THR A 240 -2.06 -1.78 -8.03
CA THR A 240 -1.67 -1.95 -6.61
C THR A 240 -1.59 -0.62 -5.83
N GLY A 241 -1.97 0.50 -6.45
CA GLY A 241 -1.83 1.84 -5.85
C GLY A 241 -0.38 2.35 -5.78
N GLY A 242 0.55 1.66 -6.44
CA GLY A 242 1.94 2.08 -6.59
C GLY A 242 2.17 2.96 -7.81
N THR A 243 3.42 3.00 -8.30
CA THR A 243 3.81 3.95 -9.36
C THR A 243 4.82 3.37 -10.32
N TYR A 244 4.65 3.63 -11.61
CA TYR A 244 5.72 3.51 -12.59
C TYR A 244 6.38 4.86 -12.88
N GLN A 245 7.71 4.89 -12.92
CA GLN A 245 8.44 6.05 -13.40
C GLN A 245 9.58 5.62 -14.33
N GLY A 246 9.49 6.06 -15.58
CA GLY A 246 10.54 5.88 -16.58
C GLY A 246 11.64 6.93 -16.42
N LEU A 247 12.89 6.48 -16.43
CA LEU A 247 14.07 7.33 -16.36
C LEU A 247 14.68 7.49 -17.75
N VAL A 248 15.12 8.72 -18.04
CA VAL A 248 15.86 9.08 -19.27
C VAL A 248 17.38 9.01 -19.10
N SER A 249 17.88 8.89 -17.87
CA SER A 249 19.30 8.74 -17.55
C SER A 249 19.49 7.99 -16.23
N ALA A 250 20.61 7.31 -16.07
CA ALA A 250 20.90 6.47 -14.90
C ALA A 250 20.94 7.28 -13.59
N ASN A 251 21.52 8.49 -13.60
CA ASN A 251 21.55 9.39 -12.43
C ASN A 251 20.14 9.70 -11.87
N GLY A 252 19.07 9.53 -12.64
CA GLY A 252 17.70 9.68 -12.14
C GLY A 252 17.37 8.76 -10.96
N PHE A 253 18.03 7.59 -10.83
CA PHE A 253 17.82 6.69 -9.69
C PHE A 253 18.20 7.35 -8.36
N ARG A 254 19.26 8.15 -8.36
CA ARG A 254 19.76 8.87 -7.17
C ARG A 254 18.85 10.01 -6.72
N THR A 255 17.89 10.40 -7.55
CA THR A 255 16.90 11.44 -7.23
C THR A 255 15.54 10.81 -6.91
N LEU A 256 15.05 9.95 -7.80
CA LEU A 256 13.68 9.43 -7.72
C LEU A 256 13.48 8.33 -6.69
N LEU A 257 14.54 7.61 -6.31
CA LEU A 257 14.45 6.63 -5.25
C LEU A 257 14.34 7.32 -3.87
N PRO A 258 15.17 8.31 -3.49
CA PRO A 258 14.92 9.08 -2.27
C PRO A 258 13.52 9.71 -2.17
N GLU A 259 13.02 10.30 -3.25
CA GLU A 259 11.64 10.83 -3.29
C GLU A 259 10.58 9.73 -3.03
N LEU A 260 10.82 8.52 -3.55
CA LEU A 260 9.97 7.36 -3.26
C LEU A 260 10.07 6.94 -1.79
N ALA A 261 11.25 6.95 -1.19
CA ALA A 261 11.43 6.64 0.23
C ALA A 261 10.66 7.61 1.12
N GLU A 262 10.67 8.91 0.79
CA GLU A 262 9.87 9.92 1.51
C GLU A 262 8.36 9.64 1.39
N ALA A 263 7.88 9.26 0.20
CA ALA A 263 6.49 8.88 -0.01
C ALA A 263 6.11 7.62 0.79
N ILE A 264 6.96 6.59 0.78
CA ILE A 264 6.79 5.38 1.60
C ILE A 264 6.83 5.72 3.09
N GLY A 265 7.67 6.66 3.53
CA GLY A 265 7.71 7.13 4.91
C GLY A 265 6.42 7.82 5.34
N ARG A 266 5.81 8.65 4.47
CA ARG A 266 4.48 9.23 4.73
C ARG A 266 3.42 8.14 4.83
N LYS A 267 3.42 7.16 3.92
CA LYS A 267 2.54 5.99 3.98
C LYS A 267 2.70 5.24 5.30
N HIS A 268 3.93 4.90 5.68
CA HIS A 268 4.25 4.17 6.90
C HIS A 268 3.68 4.85 8.15
N ASN A 269 3.88 6.17 8.28
CA ASN A 269 3.31 6.93 9.40
C ASN A 269 1.79 6.81 9.50
N VAL A 270 1.08 6.67 8.37
CA VAL A 270 -0.38 6.57 8.34
C VAL A 270 -0.84 5.13 8.58
N VAL A 271 -0.25 4.14 7.89
CA VAL A 271 -0.70 2.74 7.96
C VAL A 271 -0.26 2.03 9.25
N SER A 272 0.80 2.50 9.90
CA SER A 272 1.25 1.97 11.20
C SER A 272 0.62 2.70 12.40
N ASN A 273 -0.40 3.55 12.15
CA ASN A 273 -1.17 4.25 13.18
C ASN A 273 -2.68 4.24 12.88
N GLN A 274 -3.15 3.17 12.23
CA GLN A 274 -4.56 3.01 11.88
C GLN A 274 -5.28 2.10 12.87
N TYR A 275 -6.59 1.94 12.70
CA TYR A 275 -7.39 1.07 13.54
C TYR A 275 -8.03 -0.06 12.75
N ARG A 276 -8.08 -1.26 13.33
CA ARG A 276 -8.98 -2.32 12.92
C ARG A 276 -10.32 -2.11 13.61
N VAL A 277 -11.37 -1.90 12.84
CA VAL A 277 -12.73 -1.81 13.34
C VAL A 277 -13.44 -3.12 13.05
N THR A 278 -14.04 -3.70 14.08
CA THR A 278 -14.86 -4.90 13.98
C THR A 278 -16.30 -4.54 14.31
N TYR A 279 -17.26 -4.97 13.49
CA TYR A 279 -18.65 -4.57 13.62
C TYR A 279 -19.63 -5.73 13.39
N ALA A 280 -20.82 -5.62 13.99
CA ALA A 280 -21.96 -6.49 13.70
C ALA A 280 -22.90 -5.79 12.71
N PRO A 281 -23.24 -6.44 11.57
CA PRO A 281 -24.27 -5.92 10.68
C PRO A 281 -25.64 -5.82 11.38
N PRO A 282 -26.48 -4.82 11.05
CA PRO A 282 -27.87 -4.76 11.50
C PRO A 282 -28.70 -5.97 11.05
N ASP A 283 -29.79 -6.25 11.75
CA ASP A 283 -30.77 -7.25 11.33
C ASP A 283 -31.50 -6.83 10.06
N GLY A 284 -31.69 -7.75 9.11
CA GLY A 284 -32.52 -7.52 7.93
C GLY A 284 -31.87 -6.70 6.79
N ILE A 285 -30.54 -6.57 6.79
CA ILE A 285 -29.79 -5.96 5.69
C ILE A 285 -30.01 -6.68 4.35
N SER A 286 -29.88 -5.94 3.24
CA SER A 286 -29.97 -6.50 1.89
C SER A 286 -28.80 -7.44 1.55
N GLU A 287 -28.89 -8.18 0.45
CA GLU A 287 -27.81 -9.08 0.00
C GLU A 287 -26.54 -8.34 -0.42
N GLN A 288 -26.65 -7.06 -0.78
CA GLN A 288 -25.54 -6.17 -1.16
C GLN A 288 -25.73 -4.82 -0.46
N PRO A 289 -25.46 -4.75 0.85
CA PRO A 289 -25.76 -3.56 1.63
C PRO A 289 -24.84 -2.41 1.23
N SER A 290 -25.43 -1.23 1.12
CA SER A 290 -24.70 0.02 1.03
C SER A 290 -24.04 0.32 2.38
N THR A 291 -22.72 0.20 2.45
CA THR A 291 -21.96 0.42 3.69
C THR A 291 -21.39 1.83 3.72
N ARG A 292 -21.57 2.54 4.83
CA ARG A 292 -20.91 3.83 5.13
C ARG A 292 -20.21 3.74 6.47
N ILE A 293 -19.05 4.36 6.53
CA ILE A 293 -18.30 4.52 7.77
C ILE A 293 -18.30 6.02 8.06
N LEU A 294 -18.62 6.37 9.29
CA LEU A 294 -18.80 7.73 9.76
C LEU A 294 -18.00 7.92 11.04
N THR A 295 -17.66 9.18 11.34
CA THR A 295 -17.12 9.53 12.65
C THR A 295 -17.82 10.74 13.25
N THR A 296 -17.99 10.73 14.57
CA THR A 296 -18.49 11.87 15.34
C THR A 296 -17.37 12.81 15.78
N ARG A 297 -16.10 12.42 15.61
CA ARG A 297 -14.93 13.24 15.91
C ARG A 297 -14.87 14.40 14.90
N ALA A 298 -14.90 15.63 15.40
CA ALA A 298 -14.76 16.81 14.56
C ALA A 298 -13.28 17.07 14.21
N GLY A 299 -13.03 17.60 13.01
CA GLY A 299 -11.71 18.07 12.60
C GLY A 299 -10.73 16.97 12.18
N VAL A 300 -11.23 15.76 11.92
CA VAL A 300 -10.43 14.65 11.40
C VAL A 300 -10.82 14.29 9.97
N ASN A 301 -9.83 13.87 9.20
CA ASN A 301 -10.01 13.16 7.95
C ASN A 301 -10.06 11.66 8.26
N MET A 302 -10.86 10.92 7.50
CA MET A 302 -11.04 9.48 7.69
C MET A 302 -10.88 8.77 6.34
N ALA A 303 -10.03 7.73 6.33
CA ALA A 303 -9.79 6.89 5.16
C ALA A 303 -10.03 5.43 5.53
N PRO A 304 -11.25 4.90 5.31
CA PRO A 304 -11.54 3.49 5.52
C PRO A 304 -11.08 2.65 4.33
N THR A 305 -10.53 1.46 4.62
CA THR A 305 -10.07 0.48 3.63
C THR A 305 -10.41 -0.93 4.09
N LEU A 306 -10.56 -1.88 3.17
CA LEU A 306 -10.76 -3.30 3.53
C LEU A 306 -9.47 -3.96 4.00
N ASP A 307 -8.34 -3.44 3.55
CA ASP A 307 -7.05 -4.13 3.51
C ASP A 307 -5.96 -3.34 4.27
N GLY A 308 -6.30 -2.20 4.86
CA GLY A 308 -5.36 -1.33 5.59
C GLY A 308 -4.42 -0.54 4.68
N ASN A 309 -4.51 -0.71 3.37
CA ASN A 309 -3.65 -0.03 2.42
C ASN A 309 -4.20 1.36 2.07
N VAL A 310 -3.69 2.38 2.75
CA VAL A 310 -4.05 3.78 2.51
C VAL A 310 -3.05 4.42 1.55
N ASN A 311 -3.55 4.97 0.44
CA ASN A 311 -2.75 5.80 -0.46
C ASN A 311 -2.66 7.21 0.12
N VAL A 312 -1.45 7.62 0.50
CA VAL A 312 -1.16 8.96 0.99
C VAL A 312 -0.61 9.79 -0.18
N PRO A 313 -1.16 10.99 -0.46
CA PRO A 313 -0.63 11.87 -1.49
C PRO A 313 0.80 12.37 -1.24
#